data_AF-A0A5T4T3Z4-F1
#
_entry.id   AF-A0A5T4T3Z4-F1
#
_cell.length_a   1.000
_cell.length_b   1.000
_cell.length_c   1.000
_cell.angle_alpha   90.00
_cell.angle_beta   90.00
_cell.angle_gamma   90.00
#
_symmetry.space_group_name_H-M   'P 1'
#
loop_
_entity.id
_entity.type
_entity.pdbx_description
1 polymer ?
#
loop_
_entity_poly.entity_id
_entity_poly.type
_entity_poly.pdbx_seq_one_letter_code
_entity_poly.pdbx_strand_id
1 'polypeptide(L)' 'MVNKLVFIQTDGGAEAVFLNNHMIACFENDGFSEPVSYIAVELEAALNIASQNFTIAHPHPDDEWSWTDLYQKVMEMKND' A
#
# COMPACT_ATOMS: atom_id res chain seq x y z
N MET A 1 10.79 -16.59 -7.76
CA MET A 1 9.68 -15.97 -7.00
C MET A 1 8.93 -15.07 -7.96
N VAL A 2 7.60 -15.10 -7.95
CA VAL A 2 6.80 -14.14 -8.74
C VAL A 2 6.79 -12.82 -7.97
N ASN A 3 7.16 -11.72 -8.63
CA ASN A 3 7.13 -10.40 -7.99
C ASN A 3 5.70 -10.04 -7.59
N LYS A 4 5.51 -9.56 -6.36
CA LYS A 4 4.21 -9.17 -5.80
C LYS A 4 4.20 -7.67 -5.57
N LEU A 5 3.43 -6.96 -6.39
CA LEU A 5 3.13 -5.54 -6.21
C LEU A 5 1.81 -5.40 -5.47
N VAL A 6 1.79 -4.57 -4.44
CA VAL A 6 0.63 -4.31 -3.60
C VAL A 6 0.48 -2.81 -3.41
N PHE A 7 -0.72 -2.31 -3.66
CA PHE A 7 -1.12 -0.94 -3.36
C PHE A 7 -2.18 -0.96 -2.25
N ILE A 8 -1.97 -0.16 -1.21
CA ILE A 8 -2.90 0.00 -0.10
C ILE A 8 -3.33 1.46 -0.08
N GLN A 9 -4.64 1.70 -0.04
CA GLN A 9 -5.23 3.00 0.21
C GLN A 9 -6.12 2.92 1.45
N THR A 10 -5.97 3.88 2.35
CA THR A 10 -6.88 4.05 3.48
C THR A 10 -8.04 4.97 3.10
N ASP A 11 -9.21 4.81 3.72
CA ASP A 11 -10.34 5.73 3.54
C ASP A 11 -10.04 7.18 4.02
N GLY A 12 -9.01 7.37 4.84
CA GLY A 12 -8.42 8.66 5.21
C GLY A 12 -7.51 9.28 4.14
N GLY A 13 -7.34 8.62 2.98
CA GLY A 13 -6.55 9.13 1.86
C GLY A 13 -5.05 8.85 1.93
N ALA A 14 -4.57 8.19 2.99
CA ALA A 14 -3.18 7.72 3.04
C ALA A 14 -2.98 6.52 2.10
N GLU A 15 -1.82 6.43 1.45
CA GLU A 15 -1.49 5.46 0.42
C GLU A 15 -0.11 4.82 0.65
N ALA A 16 0.06 3.56 0.26
CA ALA A 16 1.37 2.89 0.27
C ALA A 16 1.52 1.87 -0.86
N VAL A 17 2.74 1.75 -1.38
CA VAL A 17 3.11 0.79 -2.43
C VAL A 17 4.20 -0.15 -1.90
N PHE A 18 3.97 -1.46 -2.04
CA PHE A 18 4.90 -2.50 -1.65
C PHE A 18 5.29 -3.38 -2.83
N LEU A 19 6.57 -3.73 -2.92
CA LEU A 19 7.09 -4.73 -3.84
C LEU A 19 7.78 -5.82 -3.05
N ASN A 20 7.31 -7.07 -3.17
CA ASN A 20 7.89 -8.23 -2.46
C ASN A 20 8.06 -7.98 -0.95
N ASN A 21 7.02 -7.48 -0.27
CA ASN A 21 7.03 -7.15 1.16
C ASN A 21 7.93 -5.96 1.56
N HIS A 22 8.49 -5.23 0.61
CA HIS A 22 9.26 -4.01 0.88
C HIS A 22 8.44 -2.78 0.50
N MET A 23 8.30 -1.83 1.42
CA MET A 23 7.65 -0.55 1.13
C MET A 23 8.56 0.27 0.21
N ILE A 24 8.02 0.69 -0.93
CA ILE A 24 8.74 1.47 -1.93
C ILE A 24 8.40 2.95 -1.79
N ALA A 25 7.15 3.26 -1.47
CA ALA A 25 6.66 4.62 -1.26
C ALA A 25 5.42 4.62 -0.36
N CYS A 26 5.21 5.72 0.35
CA CYS A 26 4.01 5.99 1.14
C CYS A 26 3.65 7.48 1.09
N PHE A 27 2.38 7.76 1.33
CA PHE A 27 1.78 9.09 1.42
C PHE A 27 0.82 9.07 2.61
N GLU A 28 1.01 9.97 3.58
CA GLU A 28 0.22 9.97 4.82
C GLU A 28 -0.96 10.96 4.80
N ASN A 29 -1.14 11.70 3.70
CA ASN A 29 -2.15 12.76 3.60
C ASN A 29 -2.00 13.85 4.69
N ASP A 30 -0.75 14.19 5.00
CA ASP A 30 -0.35 15.18 6.00
C ASP A 30 -0.38 16.64 5.49
N GLY A 31 -0.72 16.83 4.21
CA GLY A 31 -0.76 18.14 3.54
C GLY A 31 0.58 18.64 2.99
N PHE A 32 1.66 17.87 3.14
CA PHE A 32 3.00 18.24 2.67
C PHE A 32 3.51 17.36 1.53
N SER A 33 2.90 16.19 1.32
CA SER A 33 3.32 15.17 0.37
C SER A 33 2.34 15.01 -0.80
N GLU A 34 2.77 14.33 -1.87
CA GLU A 34 1.92 13.98 -3.02
C GLU A 34 1.49 12.50 -2.95
N PRO A 35 0.28 12.15 -3.45
CA PRO A 35 -0.17 10.76 -3.53
C PRO A 35 0.78 9.86 -4.32
N VAL A 36 0.90 8.59 -3.92
CA VAL A 36 1.86 7.62 -4.49
C VAL A 36 1.21 6.58 -5.40
N SER A 37 -0.10 6.66 -5.63
CA SER A 37 -0.85 5.77 -6.52
C SER A 37 -0.24 5.62 -7.92
N TYR A 38 0.38 6.68 -8.47
CA TYR A 38 1.06 6.62 -9.77
C TYR A 38 2.25 5.64 -9.78
N ILE A 39 2.94 5.46 -8.65
CA ILE A 39 4.10 4.57 -8.53
C ILE A 39 3.69 3.12 -8.75
N ALA A 40 2.51 2.72 -8.28
CA ALA A 40 1.98 1.38 -8.54
C ALA A 40 1.79 1.15 -10.05
N VAL A 41 1.18 2.12 -10.77
CA VAL A 41 0.96 2.05 -12.23
C VAL A 41 2.28 1.94 -12.99
N GLU A 42 3.26 2.77 -12.66
CA GLU A 42 4.59 2.75 -13.29
C GLU A 42 5.31 1.41 -13.04
N LEU A 43 5.19 0.85 -11.83
CA LEU A 43 5.80 -0.44 -11.50
C LEU A 43 5.10 -1.62 -12.18
N GLU A 44 3.76 -1.59 -12.35
CA GLU A 44 3.04 -2.60 -13.13
C GLU A 44 3.58 -2.67 -14.55
N ALA A 45 3.74 -1.52 -15.21
CA ALA A 45 4.25 -1.41 -16.57
C ALA A 45 5.73 -1.85 -16.66
N ALA A 46 6.58 -1.34 -15.76
CA ALA A 46 8.02 -1.61 -15.79
C ALA A 46 8.37 -3.09 -15.51
N LEU A 47 7.61 -3.74 -14.61
CA LEU A 47 7.88 -5.11 -14.19
C LEU A 47 7.00 -6.15 -14.89
N ASN A 48 6.02 -5.71 -15.70
CA ASN A 48 5.03 -6.55 -16.36
C ASN A 48 4.31 -7.49 -15.36
N ILE A 49 3.84 -6.91 -14.26
CA ILE A 49 3.07 -7.59 -13.20
C ILE A 49 1.81 -6.80 -12.88
N ALA A 50 0.78 -7.47 -12.35
CA ALA A 50 -0.41 -6.81 -11.84
C ALA A 50 -0.24 -6.41 -10.37
N SER A 51 -0.68 -5.20 -10.03
CA SER A 51 -0.83 -4.72 -8.66
C SER A 51 -2.05 -5.35 -8.00
N GLN A 52 -1.91 -5.66 -6.73
CA GLN A 52 -3.02 -6.03 -5.86
C GLN A 52 -3.43 -4.81 -5.06
N ASN A 53 -4.59 -4.26 -5.37
CA ASN A 53 -5.08 -3.02 -4.80
C ASN A 53 -6.03 -3.33 -3.64
N PHE A 54 -5.80 -2.70 -2.50
CA PHE A 54 -6.62 -2.84 -1.29
C PHE A 54 -7.08 -1.47 -0.81
N THR A 55 -8.36 -1.39 -0.45
CA THR A 55 -8.92 -0.24 0.27
C THR A 55 -9.28 -0.69 1.68
N ILE A 56 -8.73 -0.02 2.69
CA ILE A 56 -8.93 -0.37 4.11
C ILE A 56 -9.37 0.85 4.93
N ALA A 57 -9.96 0.60 6.09
CA ALA A 57 -10.23 1.68 7.05
C ALA A 57 -8.91 2.27 7.55
N HIS A 58 -8.82 3.59 7.61
CA HIS A 58 -7.70 4.29 8.23
C HIS A 58 -7.64 3.94 9.71
N PRO A 59 -6.46 3.61 10.26
CA PRO A 59 -6.31 3.36 11.68
C PRO A 59 -6.82 4.52 12.53
N HIS A 60 -7.31 4.22 13.74
CA HIS A 60 -7.78 5.28 14.62
C HIS A 60 -6.61 6.21 14.96
N PRO A 61 -6.81 7.54 15.07
CA PRO A 61 -5.72 8.49 15.37
C PRO A 61 -4.98 8.22 16.68
N ASP A 62 -5.62 7.53 17.62
CA ASP A 62 -5.05 7.16 18.92
C ASP A 62 -4.30 5.82 18.91
N ASP A 63 -4.39 5.06 17.82
CA ASP A 63 -3.71 3.78 17.68
C ASP A 63 -2.31 4.00 17.11
N GLU A 64 -1.28 3.44 17.74
CA GLU A 64 0.02 3.30 17.07
C GLU A 64 -0.14 2.27 15.94
N TRP A 65 0.20 2.66 14.72
CA TRP A 65 0.15 1.79 13.55
C TRP A 65 1.36 1.98 12.65
N SER A 66 1.63 0.96 11.83
CA SER A 66 2.67 1.01 10.82
C SER A 66 2.17 0.48 9.48
N TRP A 67 2.78 0.97 8.40
CA TRP A 67 2.53 0.45 7.06
C TRP A 67 2.83 -1.05 6.94
N THR A 68 3.85 -1.54 7.66
CA THR A 68 4.18 -2.96 7.68
C THR A 68 3.07 -3.80 8.30
N ASP A 69 2.47 -3.36 9.40
CA ASP A 69 1.36 -4.08 10.04
C ASP A 69 0.11 -4.09 9.16
N LEU A 70 -0.20 -2.95 8.53
CA LEU A 70 -1.29 -2.86 7.56
C LEU A 70 -1.05 -3.79 6.36
N TYR A 71 0.18 -3.85 5.85
CA TYR A 71 0.54 -4.79 4.79
C TYR A 71 0.34 -6.24 5.21
N GLN A 72 0.84 -6.66 6.39
CA GLN A 72 0.63 -8.04 6.85
C GLN A 72 -0.86 -8.37 6.95
N LYS A 73 -1.66 -7.47 7.52
CA LYS A 73 -3.12 -7.63 7.65
C LYS A 73 -3.81 -7.86 6.31
N VAL A 74 -3.51 -7.05 5.28
CA VAL A 74 -4.12 -7.24 3.95
C VAL A 74 -3.62 -8.51 3.25
N MET A 75 -2.39 -8.94 3.53
CA MET A 75 -1.86 -10.19 2.99
C MET A 75 -2.51 -11.42 3.63
N GLU A 76 -2.87 -11.35 4.92
CA GLU A 76 -3.61 -12.38 5.64
C GLU A 76 -5.06 -12.48 5.12
N MET A 77 -5.75 -11.35 4.93
CA MET A 77 -7.12 -11.30 4.39
C MET A 77 -7.29 -11.98 3.02
N LYS A 78 -6.22 -12.11 2.23
CA LYS A 78 -6.27 -12.76 0.91
C LYS A 78 -6.29 -14.29 0.98
N ASN A 79 -5.88 -14.86 2.10
CA ASN A 79 -5.77 -16.32 2.26
C ASN A 79 -7.02 -16.98 2.85
N ASP A 80 -8.06 -16.19 3.17
CA ASP A 80 -9.40 -16.63 3.57
C ASP A 80 -10.33 -16.71 2.35
#